data_AF-A0A843REA2-F1
#
_entry.id   AF-A0A843REA2-F1
#
_cell.length_a   1.000
_cell.length_b   1.000
_cell.length_c   1.000
_cell.angle_alpha   90.00
_cell.angle_beta   90.00
_cell.angle_gamma   90.00
#
_symmetry.space_group_name_H-M   'P 1'
#
loop_
_entity.id
_entity.type
_entity.pdbx_description
1 polymer ?
#
loop_
_entity_poly.entity_id
_entity_poly.type
_entity_poly.pdbx_seq_one_letter_code
_entity_poly.pdbx_strand_id
1 'polypeptide(L)' 'MSETQNIESPDEQLNPDDPKVRHCLRCQAEFTSQWAGERICARCKGSTTWRSGIPVRAASAGSRR' A
#
# COMPACT_ATOMS: atom_id res chain seq x y z
N MET A 1 47.08 -7.11 9.32
CA MET A 1 45.66 -7.29 9.65
C MET A 1 44.99 -7.95 8.46
N SER A 2 44.26 -9.05 8.67
CA SER A 2 43.82 -9.96 7.62
C SER A 2 42.60 -9.46 6.86
N GLU A 3 42.71 -9.62 5.54
CA GLU A 3 41.73 -9.36 4.49
C GLU A 3 40.39 -10.07 4.77
N THR A 4 39.28 -9.33 4.71
CA THR A 4 37.94 -9.94 4.69
C THR A 4 37.31 -9.60 3.36
N GLN A 5 37.36 -10.55 2.44
CA GLN A 5 36.72 -10.48 1.12
C GLN A 5 35.20 -10.61 1.32
N ASN A 6 34.48 -9.59 0.86
CA ASN A 6 33.04 -9.46 0.96
C ASN A 6 32.34 -10.45 0.01
N ILE A 7 31.51 -11.33 0.55
CA ILE A 7 30.67 -12.25 -0.22
C ILE A 7 29.49 -11.43 -0.75
N GLU A 8 29.55 -11.04 -2.02
CA GLU A 8 28.43 -10.41 -2.69
C GLU A 8 27.39 -11.49 -2.99
N SER A 9 26.35 -11.57 -2.17
CA SER A 9 25.20 -12.47 -2.37
C SER A 9 24.23 -11.78 -3.33
N PRO A 10 24.03 -12.29 -4.56
CA PRO A 10 23.10 -11.74 -5.52
C PRO A 10 21.76 -12.44 -5.34
N ASP A 11 20.81 -11.83 -4.64
CA ASP A 11 19.44 -12.08 -5.03
C ASP A 11 18.50 -10.97 -4.58
N GLU A 12 17.70 -10.53 -5.54
CA GLU A 12 16.52 -9.73 -5.35
C GLU A 12 16.76 -8.26 -5.00
N GLN A 13 17.32 -7.55 -5.98
CA GLN A 13 16.98 -6.15 -6.21
C GLN A 13 15.47 -6.03 -6.50
N LEU A 14 14.63 -6.23 -5.47
CA LEU A 14 13.27 -5.70 -5.47
C LEU A 14 13.43 -4.19 -5.52
N ASN A 15 13.48 -3.64 -6.74
CA ASN A 15 13.46 -2.21 -6.95
C ASN A 15 12.28 -1.69 -6.11
N PRO A 16 12.50 -0.81 -5.13
CA PRO A 16 11.44 -0.34 -4.25
C PRO A 16 10.30 0.33 -5.03
N ASP A 17 10.60 0.71 -6.26
CA ASP A 17 9.72 1.36 -7.23
C ASP A 17 8.90 0.40 -8.09
N ASP A 18 9.08 -0.92 -7.98
CA ASP A 18 8.33 -1.88 -8.80
C ASP A 18 6.84 -1.94 -8.40
N PRO A 19 5.91 -1.97 -9.38
CA PRO A 19 4.49 -1.98 -9.10
C PRO A 19 4.04 -3.27 -8.41
N LYS A 20 3.97 -3.23 -7.08
CA LYS A 20 3.58 -4.37 -6.26
C LYS A 20 2.07 -4.41 -5.96
N VAL A 21 1.48 -5.60 -5.90
CA VAL A 21 0.12 -5.77 -5.39
C VAL A 21 0.13 -5.58 -3.87
N ARG A 22 -0.68 -4.65 -3.38
CA ARG A 22 -0.81 -4.29 -1.96
C ARG A 22 -2.29 -4.20 -1.56
N HIS A 23 -2.57 -4.27 -0.27
CA HIS A 23 -3.91 -4.09 0.26
C HIS A 23 -4.17 -2.63 0.64
N CYS A 24 -5.31 -2.09 0.22
CA CYS A 24 -5.71 -0.72 0.52
C CYS A 24 -5.95 -0.54 2.02
N LEU A 25 -5.34 0.47 2.65
CA LEU A 25 -5.56 0.73 4.08
C LEU A 25 -6.99 1.17 4.42
N ARG A 26 -7.79 1.57 3.43
CA ARG A 26 -9.17 2.04 3.64
C ARG A 26 -10.22 0.95 3.48
N CYS A 27 -10.14 0.17 2.40
CA CYS A 27 -11.13 -0.85 2.06
C CYS A 27 -10.57 -2.28 2.05
N GLN A 28 -9.28 -2.44 2.32
CA GLN A 28 -8.55 -3.72 2.28
C GLN A 28 -8.58 -4.44 0.92
N ALA A 29 -9.08 -3.79 -0.13
CA ALA A 29 -9.02 -4.34 -1.48
C ALA A 29 -7.58 -4.41 -1.98
N GLU A 30 -7.26 -5.50 -2.67
CA GLU A 30 -6.00 -5.66 -3.41
C GLU A 30 -5.93 -4.66 -4.57
N PHE A 31 -4.82 -3.95 -4.68
CA PHE A 31 -4.56 -3.02 -5.77
C PHE A 31 -3.07 -2.97 -6.09
N THR A 32 -2.74 -2.75 -7.36
CA THR A 32 -1.36 -2.55 -7.78
C THR A 32 -0.91 -1.13 -7.40
N SER A 33 0.06 -1.03 -6.48
CA SER A 33 0.68 0.25 -6.13
C SER A 33 1.61 0.67 -7.25
N GLN A 34 1.46 1.89 -7.79
CA GLN A 34 2.37 2.39 -8.84
C GLN A 34 3.75 2.82 -8.32
N TRP A 35 3.90 2.96 -7.00
CA TRP A 35 5.16 3.31 -6.33
C TRP A 35 5.15 2.81 -4.87
N ALA A 36 6.32 2.72 -4.24
CA ALA A 36 6.51 2.18 -2.89
C ALA A 36 5.62 2.81 -1.80
N GLY A 37 5.26 4.09 -1.98
CA GLY A 37 4.43 4.87 -1.06
C GLY A 37 2.91 4.75 -1.27
N GLU A 38 2.43 4.12 -2.35
CA GLU A 38 0.99 4.02 -2.60
C GLU A 38 0.38 2.89 -1.75
N ARG A 39 -0.42 3.27 -0.74
CA ARG A 39 -1.10 2.33 0.17
C ARG A 39 -2.64 2.45 0.12
N ILE A 40 -3.15 3.30 -0.76
CA ILE A 40 -4.57 3.56 -0.97
C ILE A 40 -4.87 3.34 -2.44
N CYS A 41 -5.84 2.47 -2.75
CA CYS A 41 -6.21 2.18 -4.13
C CYS A 41 -6.77 3.43 -4.84
N ALA A 42 -6.66 3.46 -6.18
CA ALA A 42 -7.14 4.58 -7.00
C ALA A 42 -8.62 4.94 -6.72
N ARG A 43 -9.47 3.94 -6.42
CA ARG A 43 -10.88 4.15 -6.02
C ARG A 43 -11.00 4.97 -4.75
N CYS A 44 -10.29 4.58 -3.68
CA CYS A 44 -10.31 5.30 -2.42
C CYS A 44 -9.59 6.65 -2.52
N LYS A 45 -8.49 6.73 -3.27
CA LYS A 45 -7.72 7.96 -3.52
C LYS A 45 -8.53 9.01 -4.30
N GLY A 46 -9.32 8.57 -5.28
CA GLY A 46 -10.21 9.42 -6.08
C GLY A 46 -11.53 9.77 -5.38
N SER A 47 -11.91 9.01 -4.35
CA SER A 47 -13.11 9.31 -3.56
C SER A 47 -12.90 10.60 -2.76
N THR A 48 -13.90 11.50 -2.81
CA THR A 48 -13.94 12.75 -2.02
C THR A 48 -13.74 12.52 -0.52
N THR A 49 -14.10 11.33 -0.03
CA THR A 49 -13.84 10.82 1.33
C THR A 49 -12.36 10.84 1.73
N TRP A 50 -11.41 10.56 0.82
CA TRP A 50 -9.97 10.63 1.12
C TRP A 50 -9.46 12.07 1.10
N ARG A 51 -9.90 12.86 0.12
CA ARG A 51 -9.47 14.25 -0.04
C ARG A 51 -9.97 15.18 1.07
N SER A 52 -11.13 14.90 1.64
CA SER A 52 -11.75 15.81 2.62
C SER A 52 -11.27 15.60 4.05
N GLY A 53 -10.40 14.60 4.33
CA GLY A 53 -9.94 14.31 5.70
C GLY A 53 -11.05 13.91 6.68
N ILE A 54 -12.31 13.86 6.23
CA ILE A 54 -13.44 13.42 7.02
C ILE A 54 -13.41 11.89 6.98
N PRO A 55 -13.07 11.19 8.08
CA PRO A 55 -13.42 9.80 8.16
C PRO A 55 -14.95 9.75 8.08
N VAL A 56 -15.49 9.34 6.93
CA VAL A 56 -16.84 8.80 6.96
C VAL A 56 -16.72 7.62 7.91
N ARG A 57 -17.16 7.84 9.16
CA ARG A 57 -17.52 6.76 10.06
C ARG A 57 -18.31 5.83 9.17
N ALA A 58 -17.86 4.59 9.02
CA ALA A 58 -18.65 3.59 8.33
C ALA A 58 -20.02 3.70 8.98
N ALA A 59 -20.98 4.29 8.27
CA ALA A 59 -22.34 4.35 8.75
C ALA A 59 -22.67 2.88 8.87
N SER A 60 -22.79 2.41 10.12
CA SER A 60 -23.25 1.09 10.46
C SER A 60 -24.67 1.00 9.90
N ALA A 61 -24.75 0.69 8.61
CA ALA A 61 -25.98 0.42 7.90
C ALA A 61 -26.40 -0.97 8.38
N GLY A 62 -27.12 -0.98 9.51
CA GLY A 62 -27.54 -2.19 10.18
C GLY A 62 -28.67 -1.92 11.18
N SER A 63 -29.61 -1.05 10.83
CA SER A 63 -30.98 -1.16 11.35
C SER A 63 -31.73 -2.13 10.45
N ARG A 64 -32.17 -3.25 11.05
CA ARG A 64 -33.17 -4.27 10.67
C ARG A 64 -32.66 -5.61 11.24
N ARG A 65 -33.31 -6.28 12.21
CA ARG A 65 -34.70 -6.31 12.70
C ARG A 65 -34.72 -6.50 14.21
#